data_AF-A0A1Q7V9J6-F1
#
_entry.id   AF-A0A1Q7V9J6-F1
#
_cell.length_a   1.000
_cell.length_b   1.000
_cell.length_c   1.000
_cell.angle_alpha   90.00
_cell.angle_beta   90.00
_cell.angle_gamma   90.00
#
_symmetry.space_group_name_H-M   'P 1'
#
loop_
_entity.id
_entity.type
_entity.pdbx_description
1 polymer ?
#
loop_
_entity_poly.entity_id
_entity_poly.type
_entity_poly.pdbx_seq_one_letter_code
_entity_poly.pdbx_strand_id
1 'polypeptide(L)'
;MRIDGPGLRASGSSRKSRDTSQRKVAEFVAEKLDVTTLPASIRPKPEKRKKTFGDYGYMTQFVDESQIHAEATPGGTQINIRILEEETSEIYVCVEGEGRMESGRVQRVFLLKLKNANGLLKGRESWKEFDGCPVIGGADGDSPSEY
;
A
#
# COMPACT_ATOMS: atom_id res chain seq x y z
N MET A 1 30.30 55.88 -24.90
CA MET A 1 29.04 55.44 -24.26
C MET A 1 29.27 54.02 -23.75
N ARG A 2 29.36 53.84 -22.43
CA ARG A 2 29.55 52.53 -21.78
C ARG A 2 28.21 52.10 -21.22
N ILE A 3 27.80 50.86 -21.49
CA ILE A 3 26.53 50.30 -21.03
C ILE A 3 26.88 49.28 -19.96
N ASP A 4 26.69 49.66 -18.69
CA ASP A 4 26.72 48.75 -17.54
C ASP A 4 25.49 47.83 -17.60
N GLY A 5 25.73 46.53 -17.81
CA GLY A 5 24.70 45.49 -17.72
C GLY A 5 24.68 44.87 -16.32
N PRO A 6 23.55 44.87 -15.59
CA PRO A 6 23.49 44.37 -14.23
C PRO A 6 23.47 42.84 -14.18
N GLY A 7 24.11 42.32 -13.12
CA GLY A 7 24.39 40.92 -12.87
C GLY A 7 23.17 39.99 -12.87
N LEU A 8 23.33 38.87 -13.55
CA LEU A 8 22.45 37.71 -13.44
C LEU A 8 22.67 37.03 -12.08
N ARG A 9 21.67 37.24 -11.22
CA ARG A 9 21.43 36.50 -9.98
C ARG A 9 21.60 34.99 -10.20
N ALA A 10 22.38 34.37 -9.33
CA ALA A 10 22.36 32.94 -9.11
C ALA A 10 20.97 32.52 -8.66
N SER A 11 20.23 31.85 -9.54
CA SER A 11 19.03 31.08 -9.19
C SER A 11 19.47 29.84 -8.44
N GLY A 12 19.67 29.97 -7.13
CA GLY A 12 19.80 28.83 -6.22
C GLY A 12 18.53 27.99 -6.32
N SER A 13 18.57 26.94 -7.13
CA SER A 13 17.58 25.88 -7.11
C SER A 13 17.77 25.12 -5.81
N SER A 14 17.12 25.62 -4.74
CA SER A 14 16.79 24.81 -3.57
C SER A 14 15.92 23.66 -4.07
N ARG A 15 16.56 22.56 -4.47
CA ARG A 15 15.92 21.25 -4.50
C ARG A 15 15.63 20.92 -3.05
N LYS A 16 14.42 21.32 -2.64
CA LYS A 16 13.80 20.93 -1.39
C LYS A 16 13.88 19.40 -1.36
N SER A 17 14.76 18.87 -0.53
CA SER A 17 14.87 17.46 -0.19
C SER A 17 13.51 17.03 0.37
N ARG A 18 12.62 16.59 -0.50
CA ARG A 18 11.41 15.87 -0.14
C ARG A 18 11.64 14.44 -0.57
N ASP A 19 11.28 13.55 0.34
CA ASP A 19 11.11 12.12 0.11
C ASP A 19 12.34 11.26 -0.15
N THR A 20 12.93 10.78 0.94
CA THR A 20 13.74 9.54 0.93
C THR A 20 13.32 8.56 2.04
N SER A 21 12.31 8.91 2.83
CA SER A 21 11.77 8.05 3.90
C SER A 21 10.61 7.20 3.41
N GLN A 22 9.66 7.74 2.66
CA GLN A 22 8.45 6.99 2.29
C GLN A 22 8.74 5.90 1.26
N ARG A 23 9.62 6.16 0.28
CA ARG A 23 10.08 5.14 -0.69
C ARG A 23 10.65 3.89 -0.01
N LYS A 24 11.35 4.06 1.11
CA LYS A 24 11.87 2.92 1.89
C LYS A 24 10.75 2.14 2.59
N VAL A 25 9.68 2.82 2.98
CA VAL A 25 8.51 2.20 3.64
C VAL A 25 7.70 1.40 2.64
N ALA A 26 7.40 1.96 1.46
CA ALA A 26 6.68 1.24 0.41
C ALA A 26 7.45 -0.02 -0.05
N GLU A 27 8.76 0.11 -0.29
CA GLU A 27 9.63 -1.04 -0.59
C GLU A 27 9.62 -2.07 0.56
N PHE A 28 9.74 -1.63 1.81
CA PHE A 28 9.68 -2.51 2.98
C PHE A 28 8.33 -3.23 3.10
N VAL A 29 7.21 -2.55 2.86
CA VAL A 29 5.88 -3.15 2.85
C VAL A 29 5.76 -4.17 1.72
N ALA A 30 6.21 -3.87 0.51
CA ALA A 30 6.18 -4.80 -0.62
C ALA A 30 7.00 -6.07 -0.33
N GLU A 31 8.15 -5.95 0.32
CA GLU A 31 8.99 -7.10 0.64
C GLU A 31 8.47 -7.93 1.81
N LYS A 32 7.87 -7.28 2.83
CA LYS A 32 7.62 -7.89 4.14
C LYS A 32 6.16 -8.12 4.50
N LEU A 33 5.21 -7.64 3.69
CA LEU A 33 3.80 -7.86 3.95
C LEU A 33 3.46 -9.35 3.96
N ASP A 34 2.86 -9.82 5.05
CA ASP A 34 2.21 -11.13 5.11
C ASP A 34 0.87 -11.07 4.33
N VAL A 35 0.92 -11.41 3.04
CA VAL A 35 -0.24 -11.36 2.13
C VAL A 35 -1.36 -12.29 2.58
N THR A 36 -1.08 -13.26 3.46
CA THR A 36 -2.11 -14.13 4.03
C THR A 36 -3.03 -13.40 5.02
N THR A 37 -2.67 -12.19 5.44
CA THR A 37 -3.51 -11.31 6.29
C THR A 37 -4.55 -10.49 5.52
N LEU A 38 -4.44 -10.43 4.18
CA LEU A 38 -5.37 -9.72 3.33
C LEU A 38 -6.74 -10.43 3.24
N PRO A 39 -7.79 -9.75 2.73
CA PRO A 39 -9.11 -10.35 2.54
C PRO A 39 -9.09 -11.56 1.60
N ALA A 40 -9.95 -12.54 1.87
CA ALA A 40 -10.05 -13.79 1.11
C ALA A 40 -10.32 -13.58 -0.39
N SER A 41 -10.95 -12.47 -0.77
CA SER A 41 -11.29 -12.11 -2.15
C SER A 41 -10.08 -11.79 -3.02
N ILE A 42 -9.01 -11.26 -2.42
CA ILE A 42 -7.81 -10.79 -3.15
C ILE A 42 -6.53 -11.50 -2.73
N ARG A 43 -6.52 -12.23 -1.61
CA ARG A 43 -5.35 -12.98 -1.19
C ARG A 43 -5.23 -14.32 -1.91
N PRO A 44 -4.02 -14.85 -2.09
CA PRO A 44 -3.84 -16.22 -2.56
C PRO A 44 -4.32 -17.22 -1.51
N LYS A 45 -4.61 -18.45 -1.94
CA LYS A 45 -4.91 -19.55 -1.02
C LYS A 45 -3.71 -19.78 -0.08
N PRO A 46 -3.90 -19.80 1.25
CA PRO A 46 -2.77 -19.96 2.17
C PRO A 46 -2.02 -21.27 1.96
N GLU A 47 -0.71 -21.18 1.77
CA GLU A 47 0.21 -22.31 1.66
C GLU A 47 1.21 -22.29 2.82
N LYS A 48 1.65 -23.48 3.25
CA LYS A 48 2.65 -23.58 4.33
C LYS A 48 3.95 -22.91 3.87
N ARG A 49 4.56 -22.12 4.77
CA ARG A 49 5.82 -21.38 4.57
C ARG A 49 5.77 -20.18 3.62
N LYS A 50 4.70 -19.99 2.85
CA LYS A 50 4.53 -18.81 1.98
C LYS A 50 3.82 -17.66 2.71
N LYS A 51 4.42 -16.48 2.70
CA LYS A 51 3.93 -15.30 3.42
C LYS A 51 3.95 -14.02 2.60
N THR A 52 4.96 -13.79 1.77
CA THR A 52 5.15 -12.51 1.08
C THR A 52 4.67 -12.55 -0.37
N PHE A 53 4.64 -11.39 -1.04
CA PHE A 53 4.37 -11.31 -2.47
C PHE A 53 5.29 -12.24 -3.28
N GLY A 54 6.60 -12.21 -3.00
CA GLY A 54 7.58 -13.08 -3.67
C GLY A 54 7.31 -14.57 -3.48
N ASP A 55 6.89 -14.99 -2.28
CA ASP A 55 6.59 -16.41 -2.00
C ASP A 55 5.43 -16.95 -2.83
N TYR A 56 4.45 -16.09 -3.14
CA TYR A 56 3.25 -16.43 -3.92
C TYR A 56 3.39 -16.09 -5.42
N GLY A 57 4.57 -15.64 -5.87
CA GLY A 57 4.81 -15.33 -7.28
C GLY A 57 4.12 -14.05 -7.76
N TYR A 58 3.84 -13.11 -6.85
CA TYR A 58 3.42 -11.77 -7.24
C TYR A 58 4.61 -11.02 -7.83
N MET A 59 4.37 -10.37 -8.96
CA MET A 59 5.32 -9.44 -9.56
C MET A 59 4.93 -8.03 -9.15
N THR A 60 5.84 -7.34 -8.46
CA THR A 60 5.67 -5.93 -8.16
C THR A 60 5.90 -5.14 -9.45
N GLN A 61 4.83 -4.66 -10.06
CA GLN A 61 4.89 -3.90 -11.31
C GLN A 61 5.42 -2.49 -11.07
N PHE A 62 5.06 -1.90 -9.93
CA PHE A 62 5.40 -0.53 -9.59
C PHE A 62 5.49 -0.33 -8.07
N VAL A 63 6.51 0.40 -7.65
CA VAL A 63 6.66 0.91 -6.27
C VAL A 63 7.12 2.35 -6.37
N ASP A 64 6.39 3.25 -5.73
CA ASP A 64 6.82 4.63 -5.53
C ASP A 64 6.94 4.98 -4.04
N GLU A 65 6.96 6.27 -3.73
CA GLU A 65 7.08 6.77 -2.36
C GLU A 65 5.90 6.37 -1.47
N SER A 66 4.69 6.26 -2.02
CA SER A 66 3.46 6.08 -1.25
C SER A 66 2.61 4.90 -1.72
N GLN A 67 3.00 4.18 -2.76
CA GLN A 67 2.15 3.21 -3.42
C GLN A 67 2.94 1.98 -3.93
N ILE A 68 2.29 0.83 -3.87
CA ILE A 68 2.77 -0.46 -4.38
C ILE A 68 1.68 -1.04 -5.27
N HIS A 69 2.03 -1.45 -6.49
CA HIS A 69 1.16 -2.23 -7.37
C HIS A 69 1.81 -3.59 -7.63
N ALA A 70 1.12 -4.64 -7.22
CA ALA A 70 1.56 -6.02 -7.36
C ALA A 70 0.49 -6.87 -8.04
N GLU A 71 0.93 -7.78 -8.91
CA GLU A 71 0.04 -8.64 -9.69
C GLU A 71 0.43 -10.11 -9.54
N ALA A 72 -0.55 -10.98 -9.33
CA ALA A 72 -0.36 -12.42 -9.27
C ALA A 72 -0.32 -13.05 -10.68
N THR A 73 0.74 -13.80 -10.97
CA THR A 73 0.85 -14.62 -12.18
C THR A 73 1.01 -16.11 -11.85
N PRO A 74 0.24 -17.03 -12.47
CA PRO A 74 -0.89 -16.81 -13.37
C PRO A 74 -2.19 -16.55 -12.59
N GLY A 75 -2.91 -15.48 -12.90
CA GLY A 75 -4.23 -15.28 -12.29
C GLY A 75 -4.79 -13.87 -12.24
N GLY A 76 -4.00 -12.85 -12.55
CA GLY A 76 -4.49 -11.49 -12.77
C GLY A 76 -5.05 -10.81 -11.53
N THR A 77 -4.85 -11.36 -10.33
CA THR A 77 -5.22 -10.68 -9.10
C THR A 77 -4.29 -9.50 -8.91
N GLN A 78 -4.86 -8.30 -8.90
CA GLN A 78 -4.12 -7.06 -8.72
C GLN A 78 -4.33 -6.56 -7.29
N ILE A 79 -3.23 -6.17 -6.65
CA ILE A 79 -3.23 -5.59 -5.32
C ILE A 79 -2.50 -4.26 -5.40
N ASN A 80 -3.21 -3.22 -5.02
CA ASN A 80 -2.70 -1.87 -4.88
C ASN A 80 -2.67 -1.52 -3.39
N ILE A 81 -1.52 -1.08 -2.91
CA ILE A 81 -1.33 -0.69 -1.51
C ILE A 81 -0.86 0.75 -1.50
N ARG A 82 -1.60 1.62 -0.82
CA ARG A 82 -1.21 3.02 -0.60
C ARG A 82 -0.86 3.23 0.87
N ILE A 83 0.29 3.82 1.16
CA ILE A 83 0.69 4.22 2.51
C ILE A 83 -0.12 5.46 2.88
N LEU A 84 -0.88 5.37 3.97
CA LEU A 84 -1.74 6.46 4.46
C LEU A 84 -1.04 7.24 5.58
N GLU A 85 -0.40 6.51 6.50
CA GLU A 85 0.25 7.08 7.66
C GLU A 85 1.34 6.13 8.16
N GLU A 86 2.47 6.70 8.56
CA GLU A 86 3.61 5.99 9.14
C GLU A 86 3.85 6.52 10.55
N GLU A 87 3.75 5.62 11.52
CA GLU A 87 4.18 5.82 12.90
C GLU A 87 5.36 4.87 13.20
N THR A 88 6.07 5.12 14.31
CA THR A 88 7.36 4.47 14.67
C THR A 88 7.36 2.93 14.62
N SER A 89 6.20 2.27 14.74
CA SER A 89 6.08 0.80 14.63
C SER A 89 4.77 0.34 14.00
N GLU A 90 4.05 1.27 13.37
CA GLU A 90 2.68 1.11 12.92
C GLU A 90 2.54 1.80 11.57
N ILE A 91 2.13 1.07 10.54
CA ILE A 91 1.95 1.64 9.20
C ILE A 91 0.50 1.43 8.79
N TYR A 92 -0.25 2.52 8.62
CA TYR A 92 -1.59 2.45 8.05
C TYR A 92 -1.49 2.46 6.53
N VAL A 93 -2.12 1.48 5.91
CA VAL A 93 -2.16 1.33 4.46
C VAL A 93 -3.59 1.15 3.97
N CYS A 94 -3.91 1.72 2.83
CA CYS A 94 -5.09 1.36 2.06
C CYS A 94 -4.73 0.16 1.19
N VAL A 95 -5.43 -0.95 1.36
CA VAL A 95 -5.33 -2.08 0.45
C VAL A 95 -6.55 -2.08 -0.44
N GLU A 96 -6.30 -1.91 -1.73
CA GLU A 96 -7.25 -2.07 -2.80
C GLU A 96 -6.86 -3.32 -3.57
N GLY A 97 -7.83 -4.16 -3.93
CA GLY A 97 -7.53 -5.29 -4.79
C GLY A 97 -8.70 -5.68 -5.65
N GLU A 98 -8.35 -6.19 -6.82
CA GLU A 98 -9.28 -6.71 -7.80
C GLU A 98 -9.08 -8.22 -7.86
N GLY A 99 -10.05 -8.95 -7.31
CA GLY A 99 -10.09 -10.41 -7.39
C GLY A 99 -10.36 -10.89 -8.81
N ARG A 100 -10.24 -12.20 -9.05
CA ARG A 100 -10.51 -12.83 -10.36
C ARG A 100 -11.94 -12.68 -10.89
N MET A 101 -12.88 -12.18 -10.09
CA MET A 101 -14.27 -11.92 -10.48
C MET A 101 -14.58 -10.44 -10.31
N GLU A 102 -15.32 -9.84 -11.25
CA GLU A 102 -15.64 -8.40 -11.28
C GLU A 102 -16.37 -7.88 -10.04
N SER A 103 -17.07 -8.76 -9.31
CA SER A 103 -17.71 -8.48 -8.02
C SER A 103 -16.76 -8.52 -6.82
N GLY A 104 -15.47 -8.80 -7.03
CA GLY A 104 -14.47 -9.06 -5.99
C GLY A 104 -13.59 -7.86 -5.62
N ARG A 105 -13.97 -6.64 -6.01
CA ARG A 105 -13.24 -5.42 -5.64
C ARG A 105 -13.36 -5.18 -4.13
N VAL A 106 -12.23 -4.98 -3.48
CA VAL A 106 -12.17 -4.65 -2.05
C VAL A 106 -11.27 -3.45 -1.87
N GLN A 107 -11.66 -2.52 -1.00
CA GLN A 107 -10.81 -1.44 -0.55
C GLN A 107 -10.99 -1.28 0.96
N ARG A 108 -9.91 -1.47 1.73
CA ARG A 108 -9.95 -1.46 3.20
C ARG A 108 -8.65 -0.93 3.78
N VAL A 109 -8.75 -0.29 4.94
CA VAL A 109 -7.59 0.18 5.68
C VAL A 109 -7.02 -0.96 6.52
N PHE A 110 -5.71 -1.16 6.44
CA PHE A 110 -4.97 -2.10 7.27
C PHE A 110 -3.95 -1.36 8.11
N LEU A 111 -3.85 -1.75 9.38
CA LEU A 111 -2.70 -1.43 10.20
C LEU A 111 -1.68 -2.57 10.10
N LEU A 112 -0.48 -2.24 9.64
CA LEU A 112 0.64 -3.16 9.54
C LEU A 112 1.53 -3.02 10.79
N LYS A 113 1.85 -4.16 11.40
CA LYS A 113 2.77 -4.25 12.54
C LYS A 113 3.85 -5.27 12.29
N LEU A 114 5.06 -4.95 12.71
CA LEU A 114 6.17 -5.89 12.77
C LEU A 114 5.85 -7.01 13.77
N LYS A 115 5.82 -8.25 13.30
CA LYS A 115 5.49 -9.40 14.15
C LYS A 115 6.71 -9.93 14.90
N ASN A 116 7.88 -10.01 14.24
CA ASN A 116 9.06 -10.71 14.73
C ASN A 116 10.35 -10.04 14.22
N ALA A 117 11.49 -10.40 14.81
CA ALA A 117 12.84 -9.96 14.40
C ALA A 117 13.18 -10.23 12.91
N ASN A 118 12.47 -11.15 12.25
CA ASN A 118 12.65 -11.44 10.82
C ASN A 118 12.03 -10.38 9.89
N GLY A 119 11.39 -9.35 10.44
CA GLY A 119 10.91 -8.20 9.68
C GLY A 119 9.52 -8.35 9.06
N LEU A 120 8.80 -9.46 9.30
CA LEU A 120 7.48 -9.71 8.67
C LEU A 120 6.41 -8.75 9.21
N LEU A 121 5.71 -8.07 8.30
CA LEU A 121 4.59 -7.18 8.59
C LEU A 121 3.27 -7.95 8.55
N LYS A 122 2.54 -7.94 9.66
CA LYS A 122 1.18 -8.46 9.71
C LYS A 122 0.16 -7.34 9.61
N GLY A 123 -0.76 -7.47 8.67
CA GLY A 123 -1.93 -6.63 8.59
C GLY A 123 -3.02 -7.08 9.56
N ARG A 124 -3.67 -6.10 10.19
CA ARG A 124 -5.01 -6.23 10.74
C ARG A 124 -5.89 -5.15 10.11
N GLU A 125 -7.14 -5.47 9.82
CA GLU A 125 -8.08 -4.46 9.36
C GLU A 125 -8.26 -3.38 10.44
N SER A 126 -8.32 -2.12 10.01
CA SER A 126 -8.47 -0.96 10.87
C SER A 126 -9.79 -0.26 10.56
N TRP A 127 -10.45 0.21 11.61
CA TRP A 127 -11.68 1.00 11.53
C TRP A 127 -11.38 2.50 11.46
N LYS A 128 -10.10 2.89 11.49
CA LYS A 128 -9.67 4.28 11.30
C LYS A 128 -9.98 4.70 9.87
N GLU A 129 -10.75 5.77 9.74
CA GLU A 129 -11.16 6.32 8.45
C GLU A 129 -10.08 7.24 7.88
N PHE A 130 -9.90 7.21 6.57
CA PHE A 130 -8.99 8.06 5.83
C PHE A 130 -9.69 8.51 4.56
N ASP A 131 -9.67 9.81 4.26
CA ASP A 131 -10.31 10.37 3.04
C ASP A 131 -9.78 9.72 1.75
N GLY A 132 -8.54 9.24 1.76
CA GLY A 132 -7.90 8.55 0.63
C GLY A 132 -8.22 7.06 0.49
N CYS A 133 -9.04 6.48 1.38
CA CYS A 133 -9.35 5.04 1.40
C CYS A 133 -10.78 4.75 1.90
N PRO A 134 -11.83 5.11 1.14
CA PRO A 134 -13.20 4.72 1.49
C PRO A 134 -13.34 3.19 1.52
N VAL A 135 -14.10 2.65 2.47
CA VAL A 135 -14.32 1.19 2.55
C VAL A 135 -15.20 0.73 1.39
N ILE A 136 -14.74 -0.26 0.63
CA ILE A 136 -15.47 -0.86 -0.51
C ILE A 136 -15.43 -2.39 -0.36
N GLY A 137 -16.57 -3.05 -0.62
CA GLY A 137 -16.68 -4.51 -0.57
C GLY A 137 -16.97 -5.05 0.84
N GLY A 138 -17.84 -4.37 1.58
CA GLY A 138 -18.47 -4.87 2.80
C GLY A 138 -19.68 -5.72 2.46
N ALA A 139 -19.68 -6.99 2.84
CA ALA A 139 -20.95 -7.68 3.11
C ALA A 139 -21.47 -7.11 4.43
N ASP A 140 -22.11 -5.94 4.37
CA ASP A 140 -23.00 -5.51 5.43
C ASP A 140 -24.23 -6.39 5.36
N GLY A 141 -24.17 -7.52 6.06
CA GLY A 141 -25.36 -8.16 6.59
C GLY A 141 -25.90 -7.32 7.75
N ASP A 142 -26.29 -6.08 7.46
CA ASP A 142 -27.19 -5.31 8.31
C ASP A 142 -28.39 -4.97 7.43
N SER A 143 -29.32 -5.92 7.35
CA SER A 143 -30.69 -5.55 7.04
C SER A 143 -31.25 -4.96 8.33
N PRO A 144 -31.50 -3.65 8.42
CA PRO A 144 -32.45 -3.17 9.41
C PRO A 144 -33.80 -3.71 8.95
N SER A 145 -34.22 -4.85 9.52
CA SER A 145 -35.64 -5.19 9.50
C SER A 145 -36.34 -4.15 10.36
N GLU A 146 -36.80 -3.07 9.74
CA GLU A 146 -37.82 -2.21 10.32
C GLU A 146 -39.09 -3.04 10.55
N TYR A 147 -39.51 -3.03 11.81
CA TYR A 147 -40.82 -3.37 12.42
C TYR A 147 -41.86 -4.14 11.61
#